data_AF-A0A1Z5SGB9-F1
#
_entry.id   AF-A0A1Z5SGB9-F1
#
_cell.length_a   1.000
_cell.length_b   1.000
_cell.length_c   1.000
_cell.angle_alpha   90.00
_cell.angle_beta   90.00
_cell.angle_gamma   90.00
#
_symmetry.space_group_name_H-M   'P 1'
#
loop_
_entity.id
_entity.type
_entity.pdbx_description
1 polymer ?
#
loop_
_entity_poly.entity_id
_entity_poly.type
_entity_poly.pdbx_seq_one_letter_code
_entity_poly.pdbx_strand_id
1 'polypeptide(L)'
;MKYTLMTICAALAISITSCSKLHNNNTPGTSANAGNNSSKSGTGTGSTIDTKKPPIDTSGGGGNDIVTDPNCEGIFCTTEFRMIDLKVTDATGATVLLSSFHTEDMAGNKLPASLYEYDSYRQAYVVFNDSWVLGNQNTTKQVRFVGYKGSIKVVDEVYTIATDCCHIEKTAGKDAVTLP
;
A
#
# COMPACT_ATOMS: atom_id res chain seq x y z
N MET A 1 19.34 -32.71 -45.84
CA MET A 1 18.82 -31.33 -45.85
C MET A 1 19.74 -30.51 -44.95
N LYS A 2 20.49 -29.56 -45.53
CA LYS A 2 21.53 -28.78 -44.84
C LYS A 2 20.92 -27.44 -44.43
N TYR A 3 20.83 -27.16 -43.13
CA TYR A 3 20.42 -25.86 -42.62
C TYR A 3 21.68 -25.11 -42.13
N THR A 4 22.04 -24.07 -42.88
CA THR A 4 23.14 -23.15 -42.57
C THR A 4 22.66 -22.16 -41.50
N LEU A 5 23.26 -22.25 -40.32
CA LEU A 5 23.05 -21.34 -39.19
C LEU A 5 23.84 -20.04 -39.45
N MET A 6 23.15 -18.94 -39.76
CA MET A 6 23.77 -17.60 -39.76
C MET A 6 23.71 -17.02 -38.35
N THR A 7 24.88 -16.94 -37.70
CA THR A 7 25.07 -16.27 -36.42
C THR A 7 25.49 -14.83 -36.70
N ILE A 8 24.67 -13.84 -36.32
CA ILE A 8 25.04 -12.42 -36.35
C ILE A 8 25.41 -12.02 -34.92
N CYS A 9 26.72 -11.89 -34.67
CA CYS A 9 27.25 -11.20 -33.50
C CYS A 9 27.06 -9.69 -33.66
N ALA A 10 26.18 -9.08 -32.88
CA ALA A 10 26.16 -7.63 -32.70
C ALA A 10 27.06 -7.27 -31.51
N ALA A 11 28.14 -6.56 -31.79
CA ALA A 11 29.08 -6.05 -30.80
C ALA A 11 28.44 -4.94 -29.96
N LEU A 12 28.51 -5.10 -28.64
CA LEU A 12 28.06 -4.12 -27.64
C LEU A 12 29.21 -3.15 -27.33
N ALA A 13 29.08 -1.88 -27.71
CA ALA A 13 30.02 -0.84 -27.31
C ALA A 13 29.64 -0.28 -25.94
N ILE A 14 30.56 -0.43 -24.99
CA ILE A 14 30.50 0.12 -23.62
C ILE A 14 31.06 1.53 -23.65
N SER A 15 30.29 2.51 -23.18
CA SER A 15 30.78 3.85 -22.85
C SER A 15 30.45 4.16 -21.39
N ILE A 16 31.46 4.00 -20.54
CA ILE A 16 31.47 4.45 -19.14
C ILE A 16 31.95 5.90 -19.11
N THR A 17 31.07 6.82 -18.72
CA THR A 17 31.47 8.19 -18.36
C THR A 17 31.30 8.35 -16.85
N SER A 18 32.43 8.33 -16.16
CA SER A 18 32.60 8.73 -14.76
C SER A 18 32.60 10.25 -14.65
N CYS A 19 31.93 10.79 -13.63
CA CYS A 19 32.28 12.09 -13.06
C CYS A 19 31.96 12.09 -11.55
N SER A 20 33.01 11.92 -10.77
CA SER A 20 33.07 12.21 -9.34
C SER A 20 33.02 13.72 -9.11
N LYS A 21 32.25 14.17 -8.10
CA LYS A 21 32.73 15.23 -7.20
C LYS A 21 31.97 15.26 -5.88
N LEU A 22 32.73 14.99 -4.83
CA LEU A 22 32.46 15.35 -3.44
C LEU A 22 32.40 16.87 -3.26
N HIS A 23 31.50 17.31 -2.38
CA HIS A 23 31.67 18.34 -1.34
C HIS A 23 30.32 18.46 -0.61
N ASN A 24 30.18 18.82 0.65
CA ASN A 24 30.95 18.75 1.90
C ASN A 24 29.94 19.27 2.95
N ASN A 25 30.06 18.79 4.17
CA ASN A 25 29.27 19.11 5.35
C ASN A 25 29.05 20.62 5.57
N ASN A 26 27.85 20.98 6.06
CA ASN A 26 27.68 22.06 7.05
C ASN A 26 26.27 22.01 7.70
N THR A 27 26.19 21.39 8.87
CA THR A 27 25.44 21.86 10.05
C THR A 27 26.53 22.06 11.13
N PRO A 28 26.47 23.07 12.03
CA PRO A 28 25.33 23.37 12.89
C PRO A 28 25.10 24.87 13.19
N GLY A 29 23.92 25.23 13.71
CA GLY A 29 23.63 26.61 14.11
C GLY A 29 22.36 26.73 14.92
N THR A 30 22.52 26.60 16.23
CA THR A 30 21.58 26.89 17.32
C THR A 30 20.88 28.25 17.21
N SER A 31 19.59 28.31 17.53
CA SER A 31 19.06 29.43 18.32
C SER A 31 17.85 28.96 19.13
N ALA A 32 18.00 29.07 20.45
CA ALA A 32 16.93 29.05 21.42
C ALA A 32 15.95 30.20 21.18
N ASN A 33 14.68 30.00 21.49
CA ASN A 33 13.95 31.01 22.27
C ASN A 33 12.88 30.35 23.15
N ALA A 34 12.80 30.90 24.36
CA ALA A 34 12.09 30.42 25.53
C ALA A 34 10.70 31.07 25.68
N GLY A 35 9.89 30.47 26.56
CA GLY A 35 8.68 31.05 27.15
C GLY A 35 7.42 30.95 26.28
N ASN A 36 6.22 30.67 26.79
CA ASN A 36 5.71 30.95 28.12
C ASN A 36 4.65 29.94 28.54
N ASN A 37 4.66 29.69 29.84
CA ASN A 37 3.68 28.97 30.63
C ASN A 37 2.39 29.81 30.74
N SER A 38 1.22 29.19 30.54
CA SER A 38 -0.04 29.67 31.13
C SER A 38 -1.08 28.56 31.15
N SER A 39 -1.17 27.95 32.32
CA SER A 39 -2.37 27.37 32.89
C SER A 39 -3.61 28.23 32.60
N LYS A 40 -4.63 27.64 32.00
CA LYS A 40 -6.00 28.12 32.15
C LYS A 40 -6.95 26.95 32.40
N SER A 41 -7.10 26.68 33.69
CA SER A 41 -8.28 26.05 34.29
C SER A 41 -9.52 26.80 33.80
N GLY A 42 -10.44 26.08 33.18
CA GLY A 42 -11.71 26.60 32.68
C GLY A 42 -12.79 25.57 32.92
N THR A 43 -13.35 25.58 34.12
CA THR A 43 -14.64 24.97 34.45
C THR A 43 -15.71 25.66 33.60
N GLY A 44 -16.29 24.93 32.65
CA GLY A 44 -17.34 25.40 31.76
C GLY A 44 -18.50 24.42 31.76
N THR A 45 -19.41 24.62 32.69
CA THR A 45 -20.76 24.06 32.71
C THR A 45 -21.56 24.52 31.48
N GLY A 46 -22.22 23.58 30.81
CA GLY A 46 -23.38 23.85 29.96
C GLY A 46 -23.07 24.04 28.47
N SER A 47 -23.26 22.98 27.68
CA SER A 47 -23.72 23.11 26.31
C SER A 47 -24.65 21.95 25.96
N THR A 48 -25.92 22.31 25.90
CA THR A 48 -27.06 21.55 25.36
C THR A 48 -26.83 21.22 23.89
N ILE A 49 -26.72 19.93 23.52
CA ILE A 49 -27.33 19.36 22.30
C ILE A 49 -27.68 17.90 22.60
N ASP A 50 -28.84 17.72 23.22
CA ASP A 50 -29.64 16.51 23.05
C ASP A 50 -30.54 16.71 21.82
N THR A 51 -31.02 15.61 21.25
CA THR A 51 -31.91 15.46 20.08
C THR A 51 -31.24 15.36 18.71
N LYS A 52 -30.55 14.23 18.47
CA LYS A 52 -30.94 13.23 17.45
C LYS A 52 -29.89 12.11 17.34
N LYS A 53 -29.73 11.33 18.40
CA LYS A 53 -29.39 9.93 18.19
C LYS A 53 -30.73 9.20 18.01
N PRO A 54 -31.01 8.56 16.86
CA PRO A 54 -32.12 7.62 16.80
C PRO A 54 -31.91 6.57 17.90
N PRO A 55 -32.96 6.12 18.60
CA PRO A 55 -32.83 5.03 19.55
C PRO A 55 -32.19 3.84 18.81
N ILE A 56 -31.12 3.27 19.39
CA ILE A 56 -30.75 1.91 19.00
C ILE A 56 -31.87 1.04 19.55
N ASP A 57 -32.75 0.63 18.64
CA ASP A 57 -33.76 -0.37 18.90
C ASP A 57 -33.07 -1.72 19.13
N THR A 58 -32.85 -2.06 20.40
CA THR A 58 -32.48 -3.43 20.79
C THR A 58 -33.71 -4.25 21.18
N SER A 59 -34.91 -3.85 20.75
CA SER A 59 -36.17 -4.54 21.06
C SER A 59 -36.69 -5.37 19.89
N GLY A 60 -35.94 -6.41 19.55
CA GLY A 60 -36.56 -7.68 19.16
C GLY A 60 -36.30 -8.18 17.74
N GLY A 61 -36.21 -9.50 17.65
CA GLY A 61 -36.37 -10.26 16.41
C GLY A 61 -35.05 -10.64 15.76
N GLY A 62 -34.79 -11.95 15.67
CA GLY A 62 -33.68 -12.48 14.88
C GLY A 62 -33.71 -11.93 13.46
N GLY A 63 -32.66 -11.21 13.08
CA GLY A 63 -32.48 -10.59 11.79
C GLY A 63 -31.03 -10.10 11.68
N ASN A 64 -30.34 -10.62 10.69
CA ASN A 64 -28.94 -10.46 10.34
C ASN A 64 -28.60 -9.06 9.82
N ASP A 65 -28.94 -8.03 10.59
CA ASP A 65 -28.70 -6.63 10.22
C ASP A 65 -27.23 -6.30 10.45
N ILE A 66 -26.43 -6.30 9.38
CA ILE A 66 -25.07 -5.77 9.38
C ILE A 66 -25.21 -4.25 9.52
N VAL A 67 -25.13 -3.76 10.76
CA VAL A 67 -25.01 -2.33 11.04
C VAL A 67 -23.64 -1.89 10.52
N THR A 68 -23.60 -1.37 9.30
CA THR A 68 -22.44 -0.65 8.79
C THR A 68 -22.42 0.73 9.44
N ASP A 69 -21.69 0.87 10.55
CA ASP A 69 -21.36 2.18 11.10
C ASP A 69 -20.33 2.85 10.17
N PRO A 70 -20.70 3.91 9.43
CA PRO A 70 -19.78 4.58 8.52
C PRO A 70 -18.56 5.18 9.23
N ASN A 71 -18.63 5.41 10.54
CA ASN A 71 -17.61 6.12 11.31
C ASN A 71 -16.76 5.21 12.21
N CYS A 72 -17.03 3.89 12.23
CA CYS A 72 -16.28 2.91 13.02
C CYS A 72 -16.22 3.22 14.52
N GLU A 73 -17.20 3.93 15.07
CA GLU A 73 -17.23 4.36 16.46
C GLU A 73 -17.53 3.15 17.37
N GLY A 74 -16.67 2.93 18.37
CA GLY A 74 -16.83 1.80 19.29
C GLY A 74 -16.48 0.43 18.69
N ILE A 75 -15.95 0.38 17.46
CA ILE A 75 -15.40 -0.84 16.88
C ILE A 75 -14.04 -1.14 17.52
N PHE A 76 -13.89 -2.37 18.03
CA PHE A 76 -12.63 -2.89 18.56
C PHE A 76 -12.01 -3.83 17.52
N CYS A 77 -10.91 -3.39 16.92
CA CYS A 77 -10.16 -4.21 15.98
C CYS A 77 -9.29 -5.24 16.70
N THR A 78 -9.14 -6.41 16.07
CA THR A 78 -8.16 -7.40 16.52
C THR A 78 -6.74 -6.97 16.15
N THR A 79 -5.71 -7.62 16.69
CA THR A 79 -4.31 -7.41 16.30
C THR A 79 -3.91 -8.23 15.07
N GLU A 80 -4.88 -8.57 14.21
CA GLU A 80 -4.62 -9.19 12.91
C GLU A 80 -4.07 -8.13 11.95
N PHE A 81 -3.07 -8.47 11.16
CA PHE A 81 -2.55 -7.59 10.11
C PHE A 81 -2.71 -8.29 8.76
N ARG A 82 -3.51 -7.71 7.88
CA ARG A 82 -3.77 -8.23 6.54
C ARG A 82 -2.91 -7.55 5.49
N MET A 83 -2.49 -8.37 4.54
CA MET A 83 -1.72 -8.00 3.37
C MET A 83 -2.32 -8.69 2.15
N ILE A 84 -2.29 -8.00 1.02
CA ILE A 84 -2.67 -8.55 -0.27
C ILE A 84 -1.38 -8.89 -1.00
N ASP A 85 -1.16 -10.18 -1.21
CA ASP A 85 0.06 -10.69 -1.84
C ASP A 85 -0.15 -10.99 -3.33
N LEU A 86 0.93 -10.81 -4.11
CA LEU A 86 1.08 -11.29 -5.47
C LEU A 86 2.33 -12.16 -5.60
N LYS A 87 2.16 -13.40 -6.01
CA LYS A 87 3.28 -14.26 -6.41
C LYS A 87 3.68 -13.98 -7.86
N VAL A 88 4.97 -13.81 -8.11
CA VAL A 88 5.49 -13.68 -9.48
C VAL A 88 6.44 -14.83 -9.71
N THR A 89 6.11 -15.72 -10.63
CA THR A 89 6.89 -16.92 -10.95
C THR A 89 7.26 -16.97 -12.41
N ASP A 90 8.21 -17.83 -12.78
CA ASP A 90 8.44 -18.22 -14.17
C ASP A 90 7.63 -19.48 -14.53
N ALA A 91 7.76 -19.93 -15.79
CA ALA A 91 7.10 -21.15 -16.29
C ALA A 91 7.52 -22.44 -15.56
N THR A 92 8.63 -22.43 -14.83
CA THR A 92 9.08 -23.57 -14.01
C THR A 92 8.49 -23.54 -12.59
N GLY A 93 7.78 -22.45 -12.24
CA GLY A 93 7.24 -22.21 -10.91
C GLY A 93 8.23 -21.57 -9.94
N ALA A 94 9.43 -21.20 -10.39
CA ALA A 94 10.41 -20.54 -9.53
C ALA A 94 10.05 -19.06 -9.32
N THR A 95 10.27 -18.56 -8.10
CA THR A 95 10.01 -17.16 -7.74
C THR A 95 10.90 -16.21 -8.52
N VAL A 96 10.30 -15.15 -9.08
CA VAL A 96 10.98 -14.15 -9.88
C VAL A 96 11.15 -12.85 -9.09
N LEU A 97 12.41 -12.47 -8.83
CA LEU A 97 12.75 -11.19 -8.19
C LEU A 97 12.74 -10.02 -9.19
N LEU A 98 11.76 -9.13 -9.10
CA LEU A 98 11.62 -7.92 -9.89
C LEU A 98 12.77 -6.96 -9.55
N SER A 99 13.24 -6.21 -10.55
CA SER A 99 14.28 -5.19 -10.37
C SER A 99 13.73 -3.95 -9.66
N SER A 100 12.48 -3.61 -9.92
CA SER A 100 11.74 -2.58 -9.22
C SER A 100 10.24 -2.86 -9.31
N PHE A 101 9.49 -2.32 -8.36
CA PHE A 101 8.05 -2.42 -8.33
C PHE A 101 7.47 -1.27 -7.49
N HIS A 102 6.19 -0.99 -7.69
CA HIS A 102 5.41 -0.10 -6.84
C HIS A 102 3.92 -0.39 -7.03
N THR A 103 3.13 0.06 -6.06
CA THR A 103 1.68 0.18 -6.23
C THR A 103 1.33 1.64 -6.50
N GLU A 104 0.45 1.88 -7.46
CA GLU A 104 -0.06 3.21 -7.83
C GLU A 104 -1.59 3.26 -7.79
N ASP A 105 -2.14 4.45 -7.64
CA ASP A 105 -3.57 4.67 -7.89
C ASP A 105 -3.89 4.60 -9.40
N MET A 106 -5.18 4.63 -9.74
CA MET A 106 -5.60 4.57 -11.14
C MET A 106 -5.25 5.83 -11.96
N ALA A 107 -4.81 6.92 -11.31
CA ALA A 107 -4.28 8.10 -11.97
C ALA A 107 -2.76 8.01 -12.23
N GLY A 108 -2.10 6.94 -11.77
CA GLY A 108 -0.66 6.71 -11.93
C GLY A 108 0.20 7.34 -10.83
N ASN A 109 -0.39 7.83 -9.75
CA ASN A 109 0.38 8.33 -8.61
C ASN A 109 0.84 7.15 -7.75
N LYS A 110 2.15 7.06 -7.51
CA LYS A 110 2.71 6.05 -6.62
C LYS A 110 2.16 6.22 -5.21
N LEU A 111 1.78 5.10 -4.61
CA LEU A 111 1.36 5.06 -3.22
C LEU A 111 2.59 5.09 -2.29
N PRO A 112 2.39 5.40 -1.00
CA PRO A 112 3.47 5.33 -0.01
C PRO A 112 4.14 3.95 0.00
N ALA A 113 5.47 3.94 0.08
CA ALA A 113 6.25 2.70 0.08
C ALA A 113 5.98 1.79 1.29
N SER A 114 5.35 2.30 2.35
CA SER A 114 4.90 1.48 3.48
C SER A 114 3.75 0.52 3.14
N LEU A 115 3.12 0.68 1.97
CA LEU A 115 1.98 -0.15 1.55
C LEU A 115 2.38 -1.36 0.69
N TYR A 116 3.62 -1.41 0.21
CA TYR A 116 4.09 -2.49 -0.65
C TYR A 116 5.55 -2.83 -0.37
N GLU A 117 5.88 -4.11 -0.45
CA GLU A 117 7.24 -4.62 -0.25
C GLU A 117 7.39 -6.01 -0.87
N TYR A 118 8.60 -6.55 -0.85
CA TYR A 118 8.83 -7.96 -1.15
C TYR A 118 9.07 -8.72 0.15
N ASP A 119 8.17 -9.65 0.47
CA ASP A 119 8.29 -10.54 1.62
C ASP A 119 9.07 -11.79 1.20
N SER A 120 10.33 -11.86 1.62
CA SER A 120 11.22 -12.98 1.31
C SER A 120 10.80 -14.31 1.94
N TYR A 121 10.08 -14.28 3.06
CA TYR A 121 9.59 -15.49 3.74
C TYR A 121 8.39 -16.08 2.99
N ARG A 122 7.46 -15.22 2.57
CA ARG A 122 6.31 -15.64 1.74
C ARG A 122 6.66 -15.83 0.27
N GLN A 123 7.83 -15.34 -0.16
CA GLN A 123 8.25 -15.28 -1.56
C GLN A 123 7.22 -14.56 -2.44
N ALA A 124 6.65 -13.47 -1.95
CA ALA A 124 5.58 -12.74 -2.60
C ALA A 124 5.76 -11.22 -2.46
N TYR A 125 5.12 -10.47 -3.36
CA TYR A 125 5.06 -9.02 -3.27
C TYR A 125 3.79 -8.61 -2.54
N VAL A 126 3.94 -7.85 -1.47
CA VAL A 126 2.82 -7.15 -0.84
C VAL A 126 2.40 -6.04 -1.80
N VAL A 127 1.21 -6.16 -2.34
CA VAL A 127 0.58 -5.15 -3.20
C VAL A 127 -0.01 -4.03 -2.35
N PHE A 128 -0.57 -4.40 -1.19
CA PHE A 128 -1.31 -3.51 -0.31
C PHE A 128 -1.42 -4.09 1.10
N ASN A 129 -1.59 -3.26 2.13
CA ASN A 129 -1.73 -3.70 3.52
C ASN A 129 -2.63 -2.79 4.38
N ASP A 130 -2.96 -3.25 5.58
CA ASP A 130 -3.86 -2.59 6.54
C ASP A 130 -3.44 -1.15 6.93
N SER A 131 -2.20 -0.74 6.69
CA SER A 131 -1.75 0.63 7.00
C SER A 131 -2.53 1.71 6.23
N TRP A 132 -3.28 1.32 5.19
CA TRP A 132 -4.13 2.23 4.43
C TRP A 132 -5.53 2.46 5.04
N VAL A 133 -5.99 1.59 5.95
CA VAL A 133 -7.37 1.62 6.49
C VAL A 133 -7.68 2.97 7.15
N LEU A 134 -6.72 3.56 7.87
CA LEU A 134 -6.92 4.84 8.54
C LEU A 134 -7.21 5.96 7.53
N GLY A 135 -8.43 6.52 7.59
CA GLY A 135 -8.90 7.57 6.70
C GLY A 135 -9.52 7.05 5.40
N ASN A 136 -9.61 5.73 5.24
CA ASN A 136 -10.24 5.08 4.09
C ASN A 136 -11.26 4.02 4.52
N GLN A 137 -11.73 4.03 5.77
CA GLN A 137 -12.67 3.03 6.28
C GLN A 137 -13.95 2.96 5.46
N ASN A 138 -14.50 1.75 5.32
CA ASN A 138 -15.74 1.50 4.60
C ASN A 138 -15.71 1.99 3.13
N THR A 139 -14.53 2.04 2.52
CA THR A 139 -14.37 2.41 1.11
C THR A 139 -13.94 1.23 0.25
N THR A 140 -14.13 1.38 -1.06
CA THR A 140 -13.56 0.49 -2.06
C THR A 140 -12.70 1.31 -3.02
N LYS A 141 -11.49 0.84 -3.29
CA LYS A 141 -10.56 1.52 -4.19
C LYS A 141 -9.90 0.54 -5.15
N GLN A 142 -9.60 1.04 -6.35
CA GLN A 142 -8.75 0.36 -7.30
C GLN A 142 -7.32 0.87 -7.23
N VAL A 143 -6.38 -0.06 -7.29
CA VAL A 143 -4.94 0.20 -7.35
C VAL A 143 -4.30 -0.68 -8.41
N ARG A 144 -3.14 -0.28 -8.91
CA ARG A 144 -2.36 -1.05 -9.87
C ARG A 144 -1.00 -1.39 -9.28
N PHE A 145 -0.67 -2.67 -9.28
CA PHE A 145 0.68 -3.14 -9.02
C PHE A 145 1.47 -3.17 -10.32
N VAL A 146 2.63 -2.52 -10.32
CA VAL A 146 3.52 -2.45 -11.48
C VAL A 146 4.88 -3.03 -11.11
N GLY A 147 5.36 -3.97 -11.92
CA GLY A 147 6.62 -4.66 -11.71
C GLY A 147 7.52 -4.66 -12.93
N TYR A 148 8.82 -4.49 -12.72
CA TYR A 148 9.83 -4.37 -13.78
C TYR A 148 10.95 -5.39 -13.64
N LYS A 149 11.48 -5.83 -14.77
CA LYS A 149 12.76 -6.54 -14.90
C LYS A 149 13.70 -5.69 -15.75
N GLY A 150 14.76 -5.18 -15.12
CA GLY A 150 15.54 -4.09 -15.71
C GLY A 150 14.64 -2.88 -16.00
N SER A 151 14.58 -2.46 -17.26
CA SER A 151 13.73 -1.37 -17.74
C SER A 151 12.38 -1.82 -18.33
N ILE A 152 12.12 -3.13 -18.39
CA ILE A 152 10.94 -3.68 -19.04
C ILE A 152 9.86 -3.93 -17.99
N LYS A 153 8.66 -3.36 -18.20
CA LYS A 153 7.48 -3.67 -17.41
C LYS A 153 7.03 -5.09 -17.73
N VAL A 154 7.01 -5.95 -16.71
CA VAL A 154 6.66 -7.37 -16.84
C VAL A 154 5.41 -7.75 -16.04
N VAL A 155 5.00 -6.90 -15.09
CA VAL A 155 3.75 -7.05 -14.33
C VAL A 155 2.98 -5.73 -14.37
N ASP A 156 1.69 -5.81 -14.67
CA ASP A 156 0.73 -4.69 -14.67
C ASP A 156 -0.63 -5.27 -14.29
N GLU A 157 -0.94 -5.25 -12.99
CA GLU A 157 -2.11 -5.93 -12.45
C GLU A 157 -2.95 -4.97 -11.62
N VAL A 158 -4.25 -4.94 -11.91
CA VAL A 158 -5.22 -4.11 -11.20
C VAL A 158 -5.90 -4.92 -10.11
N TYR A 159 -6.07 -4.29 -8.95
CA TYR A 159 -6.71 -4.85 -7.78
C TYR A 159 -7.88 -3.97 -7.37
N THR A 160 -8.96 -4.59 -6.90
CA THR A 160 -10.04 -3.91 -6.19
C THR A 160 -9.94 -4.30 -4.72
N ILE A 161 -9.84 -3.28 -3.87
CA ILE A 161 -9.59 -3.44 -2.43
C ILE A 161 -10.73 -2.77 -1.70
N ALA A 162 -11.48 -3.54 -0.92
CA ALA A 162 -12.44 -3.03 0.05
C ALA A 162 -11.74 -2.85 1.39
N THR A 163 -12.30 -1.98 2.21
CA THR A 163 -11.87 -1.74 3.59
C THR A 163 -13.08 -1.75 4.48
N ASP A 164 -12.99 -2.45 5.60
CA ASP A 164 -13.90 -2.24 6.72
C ASP A 164 -13.26 -1.26 7.71
N CYS A 165 -13.68 -1.31 8.97
CA CYS A 165 -13.14 -0.46 10.03
C CYS A 165 -11.72 -0.84 10.48
N CYS A 166 -11.26 -2.04 10.17
CA CYS A 166 -10.07 -2.65 10.75
C CYS A 166 -9.10 -3.17 9.68
N HIS A 167 -9.62 -3.73 8.59
CA HIS A 167 -8.85 -4.50 7.65
C HIS A 167 -9.18 -4.16 6.19
N ILE A 168 -8.21 -4.44 5.34
CA ILE A 168 -8.41 -4.54 3.91
C ILE A 168 -8.96 -5.92 3.53
N GLU A 169 -9.65 -5.96 2.39
CA GLU A 169 -10.07 -7.18 1.72
C GLU A 169 -9.84 -7.05 0.21
N LYS A 170 -9.20 -8.04 -0.41
CA LYS A 170 -9.10 -8.12 -1.87
C LYS A 170 -10.42 -8.66 -2.43
N THR A 171 -11.18 -7.81 -3.12
CA THR A 171 -12.42 -8.21 -3.79
C THR A 171 -12.20 -8.57 -5.26
N ALA A 172 -11.10 -8.11 -5.87
CA ALA A 172 -10.65 -8.55 -7.20
C ALA A 172 -9.14 -8.37 -7.39
N GLY A 173 -8.57 -9.14 -8.32
CA GLY A 173 -7.14 -9.13 -8.67
C GLY A 173 -6.54 -10.53 -8.58
N LYS A 174 -5.39 -10.74 -9.23
CA LYS A 174 -4.73 -12.06 -9.25
C LYS A 174 -4.05 -12.39 -7.92
N ASP A 175 -3.84 -13.66 -7.66
CA ASP A 175 -2.94 -14.15 -6.59
C ASP A 175 -1.52 -14.42 -7.13
N ALA A 176 -1.41 -14.68 -8.43
CA ALA A 176 -0.16 -15.04 -9.09
C ALA A 176 -0.10 -14.55 -10.53
N VAL A 177 1.12 -14.23 -10.97
CA VAL A 177 1.48 -13.96 -12.36
C VAL A 177 2.65 -14.87 -12.73
N THR A 178 2.53 -15.56 -13.88
CA THR A 178 3.61 -16.36 -14.46
C THR A 178 4.21 -15.61 -15.64
N LEU A 179 5.50 -15.33 -15.57
CA LEU A 179 6.27 -14.72 -16.65
C LEU A 179 6.76 -15.80 -17.62
N PRO A 180 6.81 -15.49 -18.93
CA PRO A 180 7.30 -16.41 -19.96
C PRO A 180 8.79 -16.72 -19.84
#